data_AF-A0A8C0CEZ8-F1
#
_entry.id   AF-A0A8C0CEZ8-F1
#
_cell.length_a   1.000
_cell.length_b   1.000
_cell.length_c   1.000
_cell.angle_alpha   90.00
_cell.angle_beta   90.00
_cell.angle_gamma   90.00
#
_symmetry.space_group_name_H-M   'P 1'
#
loop_
_entity.id
_entity.type
_entity.pdbx_description
1 polymer ?
#
loop_
_entity_poly.entity_id
_entity_poly.type
_entity_poly.pdbx_seq_one_letter_code
_entity_poly.pdbx_strand_id
1 'polypeptide(L)'
;MAALGVFCLLLGAVSWPPASASGEEFWPGQSAADILSGAASRRRYLLYDVNPPEGFNLRRDVYIRVASLLKTLLKTEEWVLVLPPWGRLYHWKSPDIHQVRIPWSDFFDLPSLSRNIPVIEYEQFIAESGGPFIDQVYVLQGYAEGWKEGAWEEKIDSRPCIEPPLYSQDKHEYYRGWFWGYEETRGLNVSCLSVQGSASIIAPVLLRNTSARSVMLDRAENLLHDHYGGKEYWDTRRSMVFAKHLRAVGDEFRSRYLNSTDAADRIPFEEDWTKMKVKLGSSLGGPYLGVHLRRKDFIWGHREDVPSLEGAVRRIRSLMKTHQLDKVFVATDAARKELDGLRRLLPEMVRFEPTWEELELYKDGGVAIVDQWVCAHARILRHAGCRGVCGLPGRRVPCPVPGDTSCRLSRGVFYRHFGLHVLLSNSRGERNPGVGPQDDLQPVLWGRGEGVRAAHALEDRVLSRPAGAPHAGSQLPLGQVAPPGQGPPGWAAGCPLSGLRPGSPAEPRCVCPAFPRPTCLP
;
A
#
# COMPACT_ATOMS: atom_id res chain seq x y z
N MET A 1 27.19 82.67 7.50
CA MET A 1 26.96 82.89 6.05
C MET A 1 26.56 81.55 5.44
N ALA A 2 25.28 81.36 5.07
CA ALA A 2 24.67 80.15 4.46
C ALA A 2 24.83 78.83 5.29
N ALA A 3 23.88 77.89 5.42
CA ALA A 3 22.74 77.44 4.60
C ALA A 3 23.19 76.62 3.34
N LEU A 4 22.61 75.47 2.97
CA LEU A 4 21.47 74.70 3.50
C LEU A 4 21.83 73.19 3.62
N GLY A 5 20.99 72.42 4.33
CA GLY A 5 21.00 70.95 4.30
C GLY A 5 19.75 70.39 5.00
N VAL A 6 18.70 70.05 4.24
CA VAL A 6 17.39 69.67 4.81
C VAL A 6 17.40 68.21 5.29
N PHE A 7 16.92 67.99 6.51
CA PHE A 7 16.78 66.68 7.13
C PHE A 7 15.33 66.19 6.98
N CYS A 8 15.05 65.26 6.07
CA CYS A 8 13.73 64.64 5.91
C CYS A 8 13.69 63.23 6.51
N LEU A 9 13.00 63.08 7.64
CA LEU A 9 12.59 61.78 8.16
C LEU A 9 11.48 61.20 7.26
N LEU A 10 11.68 59.98 6.75
CA LEU A 10 10.62 59.20 6.10
C LEU A 10 10.38 57.91 6.89
N LEU A 11 9.23 57.85 7.57
CA LEU A 11 8.73 56.65 8.23
C LEU A 11 8.15 55.70 7.17
N GLY A 12 8.97 54.78 6.67
CA GLY A 12 8.53 53.70 5.80
C GLY A 12 7.73 52.64 6.58
N ALA A 13 6.41 52.80 6.64
CA ALA A 13 5.53 51.77 7.21
C ALA A 13 5.46 50.54 6.29
N VAL A 14 6.02 49.41 6.73
CA VAL A 14 5.92 48.13 6.00
C VAL A 14 4.57 47.48 6.30
N SER A 15 3.54 47.90 5.58
CA SER A 15 2.22 47.27 5.60
C SER A 15 2.21 46.03 4.70
N TRP A 16 2.23 44.83 5.29
CA TRP A 16 1.86 43.61 4.57
C TRP A 16 0.36 43.66 4.23
N PRO A 17 -0.05 43.45 2.97
CA PRO A 17 -1.46 43.28 2.63
C PRO A 17 -1.96 41.91 3.13
N PRO A 18 -3.20 41.82 3.65
CA PRO A 18 -3.79 40.53 4.01
C PRO A 18 -4.14 39.73 2.76
N ALA A 19 -3.94 38.41 2.79
CA ALA A 19 -4.35 37.51 1.73
C ALA A 19 -5.87 37.23 1.79
N SER A 20 -6.67 38.17 1.29
CA SER A 20 -8.12 37.98 1.07
C SER A 20 -8.38 37.44 -0.33
N ALA A 21 -9.06 36.29 -0.43
CA ALA A 21 -9.39 35.69 -1.72
C ALA A 21 -10.54 36.43 -2.42
N SER A 22 -10.24 37.02 -3.58
CA SER A 22 -11.19 37.48 -4.59
C SER A 22 -10.59 37.23 -5.96
N GLY A 23 -11.35 36.63 -6.88
CA GLY A 23 -10.84 36.34 -8.22
C GLY A 23 -10.72 37.61 -9.07
N GLU A 24 -9.58 37.79 -9.73
CA GLU A 24 -9.39 38.75 -10.81
C GLU A 24 -8.81 38.07 -12.06
N GLU A 25 -8.85 38.77 -13.18
CA GLU A 25 -8.90 38.17 -14.52
C GLU A 25 -7.53 37.93 -15.17
N PHE A 26 -7.57 37.22 -16.31
CA PHE A 26 -6.40 36.72 -17.03
C PHE A 26 -5.67 37.83 -17.80
N TRP A 27 -4.46 38.21 -17.36
CA TRP A 27 -3.65 39.24 -18.01
C TRP A 27 -2.85 38.68 -19.20
N PRO A 28 -3.00 39.23 -20.42
CA PRO A 28 -2.27 38.75 -21.61
C PRO A 28 -0.84 39.32 -21.65
N GLY A 29 0.16 38.51 -21.26
CA GLY A 29 1.56 38.96 -21.22
C GLY A 29 2.65 37.88 -21.24
N GLN A 30 2.33 36.59 -21.31
CA GLN A 30 3.34 35.53 -21.49
C GLN A 30 3.87 35.52 -22.92
N SER A 31 5.16 35.27 -23.10
CA SER A 31 5.76 35.31 -24.43
C SER A 31 5.43 34.06 -25.23
N ALA A 32 5.46 34.17 -26.57
CA ALA A 32 5.31 33.00 -27.43
C ALA A 32 6.41 31.94 -27.20
N ALA A 33 7.56 32.29 -26.62
CA ALA A 33 8.62 31.34 -26.30
C ALA A 33 8.28 30.47 -25.07
N ASP A 34 7.50 30.99 -24.11
CA ASP A 34 7.02 30.21 -22.97
C ASP A 34 5.95 29.21 -23.43
N ILE A 35 5.04 29.64 -24.30
CA ILE A 35 4.01 28.79 -24.94
C ILE A 35 4.67 27.72 -25.84
N LEU A 36 5.71 28.06 -26.59
CA LEU A 36 6.44 27.13 -27.47
C LEU A 36 7.45 26.23 -26.73
N SER A 37 7.78 26.55 -25.47
CA SER A 37 8.41 25.58 -24.56
C SER A 37 7.44 24.45 -24.18
N GLY A 38 6.13 24.73 -24.27
CA GLY A 38 5.05 23.75 -24.30
C GLY A 38 4.99 22.91 -25.57
N ALA A 39 6.12 22.36 -26.02
CA ALA A 39 6.15 21.26 -26.98
C ALA A 39 5.50 20.04 -26.31
N ALA A 40 4.17 19.94 -26.42
CA ALA A 40 3.31 19.08 -25.62
C ALA A 40 3.88 17.66 -25.52
N SER A 41 4.43 17.33 -24.33
CA SER A 41 5.31 16.18 -24.19
C SER A 41 4.60 14.91 -24.67
N ARG A 42 5.28 14.18 -25.55
CA ARG A 42 4.79 12.94 -26.17
C ARG A 42 4.69 11.78 -25.17
N ARG A 43 5.15 12.01 -23.93
CA ARG A 43 4.99 11.09 -22.81
C ARG A 43 3.55 10.71 -22.55
N ARG A 44 3.37 9.49 -22.05
CA ARG A 44 2.10 8.89 -21.68
C ARG A 44 1.96 8.91 -20.15
N TYR A 45 0.73 9.05 -19.67
CA TYR A 45 0.40 9.21 -18.25
C TYR A 45 -0.19 7.91 -17.72
N LEU A 46 0.47 7.31 -16.74
CA LEU A 46 -0.06 6.19 -15.98
C LEU A 46 -0.70 6.72 -14.70
N LEU A 47 -1.99 6.44 -14.50
CA LEU A 47 -2.73 6.74 -13.28
C LEU A 47 -3.18 5.42 -12.63
N TYR A 48 -3.52 5.42 -11.34
CA TYR A 48 -4.11 4.24 -10.70
C TYR A 48 -4.96 4.59 -9.48
N ASP A 49 -5.94 3.74 -9.15
CA ASP A 49 -6.58 3.74 -7.82
C ASP A 49 -6.66 2.30 -7.29
N VAL A 50 -7.04 2.19 -6.03
CA VAL A 50 -7.05 0.97 -5.21
C VAL A 50 -8.44 0.85 -4.58
N ASN A 51 -8.91 -0.37 -4.34
CA ASN A 51 -10.18 -0.66 -3.67
C ASN A 51 -10.46 0.31 -2.47
N PRO A 52 -11.60 1.01 -2.41
CA PRO A 52 -11.85 2.05 -1.38
C PRO A 52 -11.63 1.65 0.10
N PRO A 53 -11.90 0.41 0.55
CA PRO A 53 -11.59 -0.02 1.91
C PRO A 53 -10.09 -0.12 2.25
N GLU A 54 -9.20 -0.16 1.25
CA GLU A 54 -7.77 -0.39 1.46
C GLU A 54 -7.06 0.84 2.04
N GLY A 55 -6.36 0.62 3.16
CA GLY A 55 -5.78 1.67 3.98
C GLY A 55 -4.46 2.24 3.46
N PHE A 56 -4.05 3.37 4.05
CA PHE A 56 -2.85 4.16 3.69
C PHE A 56 -1.60 3.31 3.43
N ASN A 57 -1.29 2.37 4.33
CA ASN A 57 -0.08 1.56 4.26
C ASN A 57 -0.12 0.46 3.18
N LEU A 58 -1.31 0.02 2.73
CA LEU A 58 -1.39 -0.87 1.56
C LEU A 58 -1.36 -0.09 0.25
N ARG A 59 -1.96 1.10 0.19
CA ARG A 59 -1.84 2.00 -0.98
C ARG A 59 -0.38 2.37 -1.28
N ARG A 60 0.45 2.53 -0.24
CA ARG A 60 1.92 2.66 -0.34
C ARG A 60 2.62 1.41 -0.86
N ASP A 61 2.09 0.21 -0.59
CA ASP A 61 2.63 -1.03 -1.15
C ASP A 61 2.23 -1.21 -2.63
N VAL A 62 1.00 -0.83 -3.00
CA VAL A 62 0.55 -0.83 -4.41
C VAL A 62 1.31 0.19 -5.25
N TYR A 63 1.69 1.36 -4.71
CA TYR A 63 2.62 2.29 -5.37
C TYR A 63 3.90 1.59 -5.84
N ILE A 64 4.50 0.73 -5.01
CA ILE A 64 5.75 0.02 -5.36
C ILE A 64 5.51 -0.92 -6.56
N ARG A 65 4.34 -1.54 -6.65
CA ARG A 65 3.93 -2.40 -7.78
C ARG A 65 3.75 -1.60 -9.06
N VAL A 66 2.98 -0.51 -9.01
CA VAL A 66 2.73 0.37 -10.18
C VAL A 66 4.01 1.08 -10.64
N ALA A 67 4.90 1.48 -9.74
CA ALA A 67 6.21 2.01 -10.07
C ALA A 67 7.14 0.95 -10.70
N SER A 68 7.02 -0.34 -10.33
CA SER A 68 7.76 -1.43 -10.97
C SER A 68 7.28 -1.67 -12.41
N LEU A 69 5.96 -1.62 -12.64
CA LEU A 69 5.37 -1.57 -13.97
C LEU A 69 5.89 -0.36 -14.78
N LEU A 70 5.90 0.84 -14.20
CA LEU A 70 6.41 2.04 -14.89
C LEU A 70 7.88 1.87 -15.31
N LYS A 71 8.74 1.31 -14.45
CA LYS A 71 10.13 0.94 -14.79
C LYS A 71 10.24 -0.06 -15.93
N THR A 72 9.20 -0.86 -16.20
CA THR A 72 9.14 -1.74 -17.38
C THR A 72 8.65 -1.01 -18.62
N LEU A 73 7.65 -0.12 -18.51
CA LEU A 73 7.18 0.74 -19.62
C LEU A 73 8.30 1.66 -20.15
N LEU A 74 9.06 2.27 -19.22
CA LEU A 74 10.18 3.17 -19.50
C LEU A 74 11.36 2.56 -20.27
N LYS A 75 11.36 1.23 -20.49
CA LYS A 75 12.32 0.55 -21.37
C LYS A 75 11.96 0.68 -22.85
N THR A 76 10.77 1.22 -23.17
CA THR A 76 10.20 1.24 -24.53
C THR A 76 9.67 2.62 -24.92
N GLU A 77 8.99 3.31 -24.00
CA GLU A 77 8.31 4.60 -24.26
C GLU A 77 8.52 5.58 -23.10
N GLU A 78 8.36 6.88 -23.35
CA GLU A 78 8.29 7.88 -22.28
C GLU A 78 6.95 7.77 -21.53
N TRP A 79 7.02 7.42 -20.25
CA TRP A 79 5.86 7.37 -19.35
C TRP A 79 6.13 8.19 -18.08
N VAL A 80 5.07 8.72 -17.47
CA VAL A 80 5.12 9.37 -16.16
C VAL A 80 4.00 8.80 -15.28
N LEU A 81 4.31 8.55 -14.00
CA LEU A 81 3.31 8.11 -13.03
C LEU A 81 2.64 9.35 -12.40
N VAL A 82 1.34 9.48 -12.61
CA VAL A 82 0.52 10.47 -11.93
C VAL A 82 0.19 9.92 -10.54
N LEU A 83 0.55 10.67 -9.50
CA LEU A 83 0.36 10.27 -8.12
C LEU A 83 -1.13 10.46 -7.72
N PRO A 84 -1.82 9.40 -7.27
CA PRO A 84 -3.26 9.49 -6.97
C PRO A 84 -3.51 10.25 -5.66
N PRO A 85 -4.30 11.33 -5.65
CA PRO A 85 -4.54 12.13 -4.46
C PRO A 85 -5.13 11.33 -3.31
N TRP A 86 -4.68 11.60 -2.10
CA TRP A 86 -5.12 10.90 -0.90
C TRP A 86 -6.49 11.42 -0.45
N GLY A 87 -7.40 10.51 -0.13
CA GLY A 87 -8.75 10.88 0.29
C GLY A 87 -9.58 9.72 0.83
N ARG A 88 -10.52 10.03 1.74
CA ARG A 88 -11.61 9.13 2.21
C ARG A 88 -11.18 7.71 2.64
N LEU A 89 -9.97 7.54 3.15
CA LEU A 89 -9.48 6.22 3.59
C LEU A 89 -10.30 5.73 4.80
N TYR A 90 -10.67 4.44 4.82
CA TYR A 90 -11.48 3.86 5.91
C TYR A 90 -10.84 3.99 7.31
N HIS A 91 -9.54 4.21 7.40
CA HIS A 91 -8.81 4.41 8.67
C HIS A 91 -8.60 5.87 9.07
N TRP A 92 -8.98 6.82 8.23
CA TRP A 92 -9.09 8.23 8.62
C TRP A 92 -10.38 8.41 9.44
N LYS A 93 -10.25 9.13 10.56
CA LYS A 93 -11.21 9.17 11.68
C LYS A 93 -11.43 10.56 12.24
N SER A 94 -10.89 11.59 11.61
CA SER A 94 -11.16 13.00 11.91
C SER A 94 -12.17 13.53 10.87
N PRO A 95 -13.50 13.38 11.08
CA PRO A 95 -14.52 13.77 10.10
C PRO A 95 -14.68 15.28 9.97
N ASP A 96 -14.31 16.01 11.02
CA ASP A 96 -14.43 17.47 11.13
C ASP A 96 -13.33 18.21 10.35
N ILE A 97 -12.40 17.48 9.73
CA ILE A 97 -11.28 18.01 8.93
C ILE A 97 -11.44 17.51 7.49
N HIS A 98 -11.29 18.40 6.52
CA HIS A 98 -11.36 18.05 5.09
C HIS A 98 -10.14 17.17 4.70
N GLN A 99 -10.42 15.91 4.33
CA GLN A 99 -9.41 14.88 4.02
C GLN A 99 -9.71 14.16 2.70
N VAL A 100 -9.64 14.92 1.61
CA VAL A 100 -9.78 14.48 0.21
C VAL A 100 -8.96 15.42 -0.68
N ARG A 101 -8.60 14.98 -1.90
CA ARG A 101 -7.72 15.69 -2.85
C ARG A 101 -6.31 16.02 -2.32
N ILE A 102 -5.86 15.42 -1.22
CA ILE A 102 -4.57 15.72 -0.59
C ILE A 102 -3.41 15.27 -1.51
N PRO A 103 -2.44 16.14 -1.84
CA PRO A 103 -1.29 15.78 -2.68
C PRO A 103 -0.31 14.84 -1.97
N TRP A 104 0.63 14.25 -2.71
CA TRP A 104 1.69 13.43 -2.12
C TRP A 104 2.78 14.25 -1.43
N SER A 105 2.97 15.51 -1.81
CA SER A 105 3.89 16.47 -1.16
C SER A 105 3.73 16.55 0.36
N ASP A 106 2.51 16.38 0.86
CA ASP A 106 2.16 16.51 2.27
C ASP A 106 2.69 15.33 3.09
N PHE A 107 2.94 14.18 2.45
CA PHE A 107 3.36 12.94 3.09
C PHE A 107 4.75 12.45 2.65
N PHE A 108 5.20 12.77 1.43
CA PHE A 108 6.42 12.27 0.82
C PHE A 108 7.23 13.37 0.12
N ASP A 109 8.56 13.21 0.14
CA ASP A 109 9.48 14.09 -0.58
C ASP A 109 9.44 13.75 -2.09
N LEU A 110 8.71 14.56 -2.88
CA LEU A 110 8.57 14.33 -4.33
C LEU A 110 9.92 14.27 -5.08
N PRO A 111 10.95 15.07 -4.76
CA PRO A 111 12.29 14.90 -5.34
C PRO A 111 12.91 13.53 -5.07
N SER A 112 12.66 12.93 -3.89
CA SER A 112 13.09 11.57 -3.56
C SER A 112 12.38 10.52 -4.42
N LEU A 113 11.06 10.63 -4.61
CA LEU A 113 10.31 9.74 -5.52
C LEU A 113 10.82 9.89 -6.97
N SER A 114 11.02 11.13 -7.42
CA SER A 114 11.46 11.49 -8.79
C SER A 114 12.82 10.91 -9.18
N ARG A 115 13.69 10.62 -8.19
CA ARG A 115 14.99 9.95 -8.39
C ARG A 115 14.88 8.46 -8.73
N ASN A 116 13.72 7.83 -8.51
CA ASN A 116 13.47 6.42 -8.80
C ASN A 116 12.66 6.20 -10.06
N ILE A 117 11.66 7.06 -10.29
CA ILE A 117 10.81 7.09 -11.48
C ILE A 117 10.29 8.52 -11.72
N PRO A 118 10.00 8.92 -12.97
CA PRO A 118 9.28 10.17 -13.24
C PRO A 118 7.86 10.11 -12.64
N VAL A 119 7.58 11.06 -11.74
CA VAL A 119 6.29 11.24 -11.05
C VAL A 119 5.81 12.68 -11.16
N ILE A 120 4.49 12.89 -11.16
CA ILE A 120 3.83 14.21 -11.05
C ILE A 120 2.58 14.11 -10.17
N GLU A 121 2.17 15.22 -9.55
CA GLU A 121 0.89 15.30 -8.84
C GLU A 121 -0.29 15.34 -9.84
N TYR A 122 -1.49 15.00 -9.36
CA TYR A 122 -2.68 14.94 -10.23
C TYR A 122 -3.10 16.29 -10.84
N GLU A 123 -2.97 17.39 -10.09
CA GLU A 123 -3.28 18.72 -10.63
C GLU A 123 -2.30 19.15 -11.73
N GLN A 124 -1.03 18.73 -11.63
CA GLN A 124 -0.04 18.92 -12.70
C GLN A 124 -0.41 18.10 -13.95
N PHE A 125 -0.93 16.88 -13.78
CA PHE A 125 -1.47 16.11 -14.91
C PHE A 125 -2.64 16.83 -15.60
N ILE A 126 -3.57 17.44 -14.86
CA ILE A 126 -4.67 18.23 -15.44
C ILE A 126 -4.12 19.38 -16.29
N ALA A 127 -3.14 20.12 -15.77
CA ALA A 127 -2.51 21.24 -16.48
C ALA A 127 -1.72 20.81 -17.74
N GLU A 128 -0.97 19.71 -17.70
CA GLU A 128 -0.11 19.25 -18.81
C GLU A 128 -0.86 18.47 -19.91
N SER A 129 -1.96 17.80 -19.56
CA SER A 129 -2.74 17.00 -20.51
C SER A 129 -3.74 17.83 -21.32
N GLY A 130 -4.14 19.00 -20.81
CA GLY A 130 -5.12 19.91 -21.41
C GLY A 130 -6.51 19.88 -20.76
N GLY A 131 -6.68 19.17 -19.64
CA GLY A 131 -7.91 19.10 -18.87
C GLY A 131 -8.02 17.82 -18.03
N PRO A 132 -9.08 17.63 -17.23
CA PRO A 132 -9.23 16.48 -16.35
C PRO A 132 -9.79 15.25 -17.10
N PHE A 133 -9.17 14.90 -18.23
CA PHE A 133 -9.61 13.82 -19.12
C PHE A 133 -8.63 12.64 -19.10
N ILE A 134 -9.16 11.43 -18.94
CA ILE A 134 -8.43 10.17 -18.94
C ILE A 134 -8.91 9.33 -20.13
N ASP A 135 -8.04 9.05 -21.10
CA ASP A 135 -8.45 8.42 -22.36
C ASP A 135 -8.98 6.99 -22.15
N GLN A 136 -8.34 6.22 -21.27
CA GLN A 136 -8.72 4.84 -20.98
C GLN A 136 -8.64 4.54 -19.48
N VAL A 137 -9.75 4.08 -18.90
CA VAL A 137 -9.75 3.40 -17.61
C VAL A 137 -9.80 1.88 -17.84
N TYR A 138 -8.89 1.14 -17.22
CA TYR A 138 -8.97 -0.31 -17.08
C TYR A 138 -9.29 -0.65 -15.62
N VAL A 139 -10.45 -1.26 -15.39
CA VAL A 139 -10.83 -1.81 -14.09
C VAL A 139 -10.25 -3.21 -13.98
N LEU A 140 -9.30 -3.41 -13.06
CA LEU A 140 -8.66 -4.70 -12.87
C LEU A 140 -9.53 -5.61 -11.99
N GLN A 141 -9.68 -6.86 -12.42
CA GLN A 141 -10.49 -7.87 -11.74
C GLN A 141 -9.80 -9.24 -11.78
N GLY A 142 -10.29 -10.18 -10.96
CA GLY A 142 -9.92 -11.58 -11.10
C GLY A 142 -10.45 -12.21 -12.40
N TYR A 143 -10.07 -13.46 -12.64
CA TYR A 143 -10.77 -14.31 -13.60
C TYR A 143 -12.02 -14.91 -12.92
N ALA A 144 -13.18 -14.85 -13.58
CA ALA A 144 -14.45 -15.35 -13.03
C ALA A 144 -14.43 -16.87 -12.83
N GLU A 145 -13.68 -17.58 -13.67
CA GLU A 145 -13.39 -19.00 -13.57
C GLU A 145 -12.38 -19.37 -12.45
N GLY A 146 -11.79 -18.37 -11.78
CA GLY A 146 -10.80 -18.57 -10.72
C GLY A 146 -9.49 -19.18 -11.24
N TRP A 147 -8.94 -20.12 -10.47
CA TRP A 147 -7.87 -21.03 -10.88
C TRP A 147 -7.96 -22.34 -10.07
N LYS A 148 -7.37 -23.42 -10.59
CA LYS A 148 -7.26 -24.71 -9.87
C LYS A 148 -5.92 -24.78 -9.14
N GLU A 149 -5.82 -25.60 -8.10
CA GLU A 149 -4.54 -25.88 -7.44
C GLU A 149 -3.51 -26.41 -8.44
N GLY A 150 -2.28 -25.87 -8.40
CA GLY A 150 -1.22 -26.18 -9.36
C GLY A 150 -1.36 -25.53 -10.75
N ALA A 151 -2.48 -24.87 -11.06
CA ALA A 151 -2.77 -24.22 -12.34
C ALA A 151 -2.85 -22.69 -12.24
N TRP A 152 -1.92 -22.09 -11.49
CA TRP A 152 -1.73 -20.63 -11.46
C TRP A 152 -0.69 -20.22 -12.50
N GLU A 153 -1.03 -19.24 -13.33
CA GLU A 153 -0.21 -18.73 -14.43
C GLU A 153 -0.31 -17.20 -14.50
N GLU A 154 0.72 -16.52 -15.00
CA GLU A 154 0.63 -15.08 -15.25
C GLU A 154 -0.04 -14.79 -16.59
N LYS A 155 -1.15 -14.07 -16.56
CA LYS A 155 -1.96 -13.74 -17.74
C LYS A 155 -2.84 -12.51 -17.50
N ILE A 156 -3.23 -11.88 -18.61
CA ILE A 156 -4.15 -10.75 -18.61
C ILE A 156 -5.02 -10.78 -19.87
N ASP A 157 -6.33 -10.68 -19.69
CA ASP A 157 -7.32 -10.75 -20.76
C ASP A 157 -8.33 -9.60 -20.67
N SER A 158 -8.71 -9.05 -21.82
CA SER A 158 -9.93 -8.23 -21.92
C SER A 158 -11.14 -9.13 -21.71
N ARG A 159 -11.93 -8.87 -20.66
CA ARG A 159 -13.09 -9.67 -20.28
C ARG A 159 -14.29 -8.76 -19.95
N PRO A 160 -15.53 -9.27 -20.02
CA PRO A 160 -16.67 -8.56 -19.44
C PRO A 160 -16.42 -8.23 -17.96
N CYS A 161 -16.93 -7.09 -17.51
CA CYS A 161 -16.89 -6.72 -16.09
C CYS A 161 -17.72 -7.70 -15.27
N ILE A 162 -17.13 -8.29 -14.23
CA ILE A 162 -17.79 -9.29 -13.36
C ILE A 162 -18.85 -8.63 -12.47
N GLU A 163 -18.51 -7.48 -11.90
CA GLU A 163 -19.43 -6.57 -11.22
C GLU A 163 -19.69 -5.34 -12.10
N PRO A 164 -20.87 -4.70 -12.01
CA PRO A 164 -21.10 -3.42 -12.69
C PRO A 164 -20.04 -2.38 -12.25
N PRO A 165 -19.29 -1.77 -13.19
CA PRO A 165 -18.22 -0.84 -12.83
C PRO A 165 -18.80 0.41 -12.14
N LEU A 166 -18.03 1.00 -11.21
CA LEU A 166 -18.41 2.22 -10.47
C LEU A 166 -18.32 3.51 -11.32
N TYR A 167 -18.42 3.37 -12.65
CA TYR A 167 -18.33 4.42 -13.64
C TYR A 167 -19.62 4.46 -14.45
N SER A 168 -20.16 5.65 -14.68
CA SER A 168 -21.43 5.87 -15.38
C SER A 168 -21.27 6.97 -16.43
N GLN A 169 -21.87 6.80 -17.61
CA GLN A 169 -21.79 7.81 -18.67
C GLN A 169 -22.69 9.01 -18.35
N ASP A 170 -22.22 10.22 -18.65
CA ASP A 170 -23.01 11.44 -18.62
C ASP A 170 -23.64 11.76 -19.98
N LYS A 171 -24.33 12.91 -20.08
CA LYS A 171 -25.08 13.33 -21.28
C LYS A 171 -24.21 13.56 -22.53
N HIS A 172 -22.88 13.59 -22.37
CA HIS A 172 -21.90 13.72 -23.45
C HIS A 172 -21.09 12.43 -23.65
N GLU A 173 -21.65 11.29 -23.22
CA GLU A 173 -21.10 9.93 -23.33
C GLU A 173 -19.80 9.66 -22.53
N TYR A 174 -19.20 10.70 -21.93
CA TYR A 174 -18.05 10.57 -21.03
C TYR A 174 -18.40 9.87 -19.71
N TYR A 175 -17.49 9.04 -19.21
CA TYR A 175 -17.64 8.33 -17.94
C TYR A 175 -17.28 9.22 -16.74
N ARG A 176 -18.19 9.31 -15.78
CA ARG A 176 -18.00 9.88 -14.44
C ARG A 176 -17.82 8.73 -13.43
N GLY A 177 -16.94 8.94 -12.47
CA GLY A 177 -16.60 7.97 -11.41
C GLY A 177 -16.05 8.68 -10.18
N TRP A 178 -15.37 7.96 -9.29
CA TRP A 178 -14.83 8.53 -8.05
C TRP A 178 -13.68 9.52 -8.28
N PHE A 179 -12.71 9.16 -9.14
CA PHE A 179 -11.56 10.00 -9.54
C PHE A 179 -10.95 10.83 -8.39
N TRP A 180 -10.66 10.17 -7.26
CA TRP A 180 -10.02 10.79 -6.07
C TRP A 180 -10.77 11.99 -5.44
N GLY A 181 -12.03 12.21 -5.81
CA GLY A 181 -12.87 13.33 -5.36
C GLY A 181 -12.93 14.51 -6.34
N TYR A 182 -12.44 14.34 -7.57
CA TYR A 182 -12.54 15.33 -8.64
C TYR A 182 -13.80 15.07 -9.49
N GLU A 183 -14.88 15.80 -9.20
CA GLU A 183 -16.17 15.72 -9.90
C GLU A 183 -16.11 16.23 -11.36
N GLU A 184 -15.10 17.03 -11.65
CA GLU A 184 -14.70 17.55 -12.95
C GLU A 184 -14.10 16.45 -13.86
N THR A 185 -13.54 15.38 -13.30
CA THR A 185 -12.79 14.36 -14.07
C THR A 185 -13.68 13.45 -14.92
N ARG A 186 -13.20 13.10 -16.12
CA ARG A 186 -13.89 12.24 -17.09
C ARG A 186 -12.97 11.15 -17.63
N GLY A 187 -13.49 9.93 -17.71
CA GLY A 187 -12.94 8.87 -18.55
C GLY A 187 -13.56 8.93 -19.95
N LEU A 188 -12.76 8.84 -21.01
CA LEU A 188 -13.29 8.75 -22.38
C LEU A 188 -13.78 7.32 -22.68
N ASN A 189 -13.04 6.30 -22.22
CA ASN A 189 -13.44 4.89 -22.30
C ASN A 189 -13.19 4.14 -20.98
N VAL A 190 -14.04 3.16 -20.68
CA VAL A 190 -13.92 2.28 -19.50
C VAL A 190 -14.13 0.83 -19.90
N SER A 191 -13.19 -0.05 -19.55
CA SER A 191 -13.33 -1.50 -19.77
C SER A 191 -12.65 -2.30 -18.66
N CYS A 192 -12.92 -3.61 -18.59
CA CYS A 192 -12.42 -4.49 -17.54
C CYS A 192 -11.35 -5.46 -18.06
N LEU A 193 -10.27 -5.63 -17.27
CA LEU A 193 -9.22 -6.61 -17.55
C LEU A 193 -9.18 -7.63 -16.42
N SER A 194 -9.39 -8.91 -16.75
CA SER A 194 -9.10 -10.00 -15.82
C SER A 194 -7.59 -10.23 -15.79
N VAL A 195 -6.99 -10.23 -14.61
CA VAL A 195 -5.54 -10.32 -14.43
C VAL A 195 -5.16 -11.32 -13.34
N GLN A 196 -4.10 -12.09 -13.60
CA GLN A 196 -3.39 -12.93 -12.65
C GLN A 196 -1.89 -12.70 -12.87
N GLY A 197 -1.15 -12.30 -11.83
CA GLY A 197 0.30 -12.13 -11.92
C GLY A 197 0.84 -10.80 -11.40
N SER A 198 2.12 -10.58 -11.69
CA SER A 198 2.92 -9.43 -11.28
C SER A 198 2.60 -8.17 -12.07
N ALA A 199 2.85 -6.99 -11.50
CA ALA A 199 2.49 -5.70 -12.09
C ALA A 199 3.00 -5.50 -13.52
N SER A 200 4.19 -5.99 -13.88
CA SER A 200 4.69 -5.89 -15.27
C SER A 200 3.87 -6.69 -16.31
N ILE A 201 2.94 -7.58 -15.93
CA ILE A 201 2.14 -8.39 -16.87
C ILE A 201 1.24 -7.55 -17.79
N ILE A 202 0.84 -6.33 -17.36
CA ILE A 202 0.01 -5.41 -18.15
C ILE A 202 0.83 -4.57 -19.14
N ALA A 203 2.16 -4.56 -19.06
CA ALA A 203 3.01 -3.75 -19.93
C ALA A 203 2.78 -4.00 -21.44
N PRO A 204 2.59 -5.24 -21.94
CA PRO A 204 2.24 -5.46 -23.35
C PRO A 204 0.92 -4.82 -23.76
N VAL A 205 -0.09 -4.79 -22.87
CA VAL A 205 -1.40 -4.17 -23.14
C VAL A 205 -1.22 -2.66 -23.32
N LEU A 206 -0.48 -2.02 -22.41
CA LEU A 206 -0.24 -0.56 -22.44
C LEU A 206 0.62 -0.13 -23.63
N LEU A 207 1.62 -0.93 -24.02
CA LEU A 207 2.56 -0.62 -25.10
C LEU A 207 2.07 -1.04 -26.50
N ARG A 208 1.12 -1.97 -26.63
CA ARG A 208 0.72 -2.52 -27.95
C ARG A 208 -0.78 -2.47 -28.23
N ASN A 209 -1.63 -2.59 -27.21
CA ASN A 209 -3.07 -2.75 -27.40
C ASN A 209 -3.85 -1.44 -27.24
N THR A 210 -3.20 -0.34 -26.85
CA THR A 210 -3.83 0.98 -26.74
C THR A 210 -2.87 2.11 -27.12
N SER A 211 -3.39 3.07 -27.90
CA SER A 211 -2.73 4.32 -28.27
C SER A 211 -3.05 5.48 -27.30
N ALA A 212 -3.81 5.22 -26.24
CA ALA A 212 -4.19 6.20 -25.21
C ALA A 212 -2.97 6.94 -24.63
N ARG A 213 -3.05 8.27 -24.55
CA ARG A 213 -2.02 9.13 -23.93
C ARG A 213 -2.14 9.09 -22.41
N SER A 214 -3.34 8.91 -21.86
CA SER A 214 -3.59 8.78 -20.42
C SER A 214 -4.35 7.48 -20.11
N VAL A 215 -3.77 6.63 -19.24
CA VAL A 215 -4.34 5.33 -18.87
C VAL A 215 -4.41 5.18 -17.36
N MET A 216 -5.61 4.93 -16.83
CA MET A 216 -5.86 4.67 -15.41
C MET A 216 -6.07 3.18 -15.15
N LEU A 217 -5.33 2.64 -14.18
CA LEU A 217 -5.53 1.28 -13.65
C LEU A 217 -6.31 1.35 -12.33
N ASP A 218 -7.63 1.17 -12.39
CA ASP A 218 -8.45 1.02 -11.17
C ASP A 218 -8.28 -0.40 -10.61
N ARG A 219 -8.49 -0.56 -9.30
CA ARG A 219 -8.35 -1.82 -8.56
C ARG A 219 -6.94 -2.42 -8.65
N ALA A 220 -5.92 -1.55 -8.60
CA ALA A 220 -4.51 -1.91 -8.72
C ALA A 220 -3.99 -2.86 -7.62
N GLU A 221 -4.75 -3.14 -6.56
CA GLU A 221 -4.39 -4.17 -5.58
C GLU A 221 -4.33 -5.61 -6.15
N ASN A 222 -4.98 -5.86 -7.29
CA ASN A 222 -4.98 -7.15 -7.98
C ASN A 222 -3.60 -7.53 -8.57
N LEU A 223 -2.76 -6.54 -8.87
CA LEU A 223 -1.40 -6.76 -9.38
C LEU A 223 -0.46 -7.18 -8.25
N LEU A 224 0.44 -8.15 -8.49
CA LEU A 224 1.47 -8.58 -7.53
C LEU A 224 2.80 -7.81 -7.72
N HIS A 225 3.78 -8.07 -6.85
CA HIS A 225 5.15 -7.49 -6.96
C HIS A 225 6.04 -8.35 -7.86
N ASP A 226 6.57 -7.79 -8.94
CA ASP A 226 7.46 -8.46 -9.92
C ASP A 226 8.61 -9.26 -9.28
N HIS A 227 9.31 -8.66 -8.32
CA HIS A 227 10.28 -9.38 -7.49
C HIS A 227 10.34 -8.76 -6.08
N TYR A 228 9.39 -9.16 -5.24
CA TYR A 228 9.32 -8.74 -3.84
C TYR A 228 10.66 -8.92 -3.11
N GLY A 229 11.13 -7.88 -2.41
CA GLY A 229 12.41 -7.89 -1.70
C GLY A 229 13.67 -7.83 -2.57
N GLY A 230 13.54 -7.71 -3.90
CA GLY A 230 14.67 -7.51 -4.81
C GLY A 230 15.15 -6.05 -4.87
N LYS A 231 16.22 -5.78 -5.63
CA LYS A 231 16.80 -4.43 -5.79
C LYS A 231 15.75 -3.39 -6.21
N GLU A 232 15.03 -3.61 -7.31
CA GLU A 232 14.10 -2.62 -7.86
C GLU A 232 12.93 -2.29 -6.93
N TYR A 233 12.48 -3.30 -6.17
CA TYR A 233 11.53 -3.16 -5.08
C TYR A 233 12.11 -2.30 -3.93
N TRP A 234 13.36 -2.57 -3.52
CA TRP A 234 14.01 -1.81 -2.45
C TRP A 234 14.37 -0.38 -2.84
N ASP A 235 14.81 -0.11 -4.06
CA ASP A 235 15.07 1.27 -4.52
C ASP A 235 13.76 2.07 -4.58
N THR A 236 12.70 1.46 -5.10
CA THR A 236 11.36 2.08 -5.07
C THR A 236 10.90 2.33 -3.64
N ARG A 237 11.09 1.37 -2.72
CA ARG A 237 10.76 1.56 -1.31
C ARG A 237 11.64 2.61 -0.62
N ARG A 238 12.93 2.73 -0.97
CA ARG A 238 13.87 3.72 -0.42
C ARG A 238 13.57 5.13 -0.93
N SER A 239 13.04 5.27 -2.15
CA SER A 239 12.59 6.55 -2.71
C SER A 239 11.40 7.17 -1.95
N MET A 240 10.61 6.36 -1.24
CA MET A 240 9.50 6.81 -0.39
C MET A 240 10.00 7.41 0.94
N VAL A 241 10.79 8.49 0.85
CA VAL A 241 11.21 9.32 1.98
C VAL A 241 10.03 10.20 2.39
N PHE A 242 9.76 10.30 3.71
CA PHE A 242 8.68 11.14 4.22
C PHE A 242 8.98 12.64 4.06
N ALA A 243 7.92 13.43 3.89
CA ALA A 243 8.00 14.89 3.79
C ALA A 243 8.79 15.51 4.96
N LYS A 244 9.59 16.53 4.66
CA LYS A 244 10.61 17.05 5.61
C LYS A 244 10.01 17.58 6.92
N HIS A 245 8.82 18.18 6.84
CA HIS A 245 8.13 18.69 8.03
C HIS A 245 7.69 17.56 8.97
N LEU A 246 7.18 16.44 8.45
CA LEU A 246 6.79 15.27 9.26
C LEU A 246 8.00 14.61 9.94
N ARG A 247 9.16 14.56 9.25
CA ARG A 247 10.42 14.11 9.84
C ARG A 247 10.84 15.02 11.00
N ALA A 248 10.86 16.34 10.77
CA ALA A 248 11.22 17.33 11.79
C ALA A 248 10.33 17.26 13.05
N VAL A 249 9.02 17.11 12.90
CA VAL A 249 8.08 16.91 14.04
C VAL A 249 8.40 15.63 14.80
N GLY A 250 8.64 14.52 14.10
CA GLY A 250 9.06 13.27 14.71
C GLY A 250 10.42 13.35 15.42
N ASP A 251 11.34 14.16 14.91
CA ASP A 251 12.68 14.36 15.48
C ASP A 251 12.67 15.30 16.70
N GLU A 252 11.85 16.35 16.69
CA GLU A 252 11.58 17.14 17.91
C GLU A 252 10.98 16.22 18.98
N PHE A 253 9.98 15.41 18.62
CA PHE A 253 9.33 14.50 19.56
C PHE A 253 10.31 13.47 20.15
N ARG A 254 11.16 12.86 19.31
CA ARG A 254 12.25 11.96 19.72
C ARG A 254 13.20 12.63 20.71
N SER A 255 13.64 13.85 20.41
CA SER A 255 14.58 14.59 21.25
C SER A 255 13.94 14.93 22.60
N ARG A 256 12.79 15.62 22.55
CA ARG A 256 12.08 16.21 23.69
C ARG A 256 11.51 15.17 24.67
N TYR A 257 10.91 14.10 24.17
CA TYR A 257 10.20 13.12 25.01
C TYR A 257 10.95 11.80 25.18
N LEU A 258 11.80 11.40 24.23
CA LEU A 258 12.43 10.07 24.21
C LEU A 258 13.94 10.09 24.43
N ASN A 259 14.59 11.27 24.52
CA ASN A 259 16.04 11.42 24.62
C ASN A 259 16.77 10.71 23.46
N SER A 260 16.26 10.92 22.25
CA SER A 260 16.64 10.23 21.02
C SER A 260 16.99 11.27 19.95
N THR A 261 18.17 11.10 19.32
CA THR A 261 18.63 11.93 18.20
C THR A 261 19.53 11.09 17.31
N ASP A 262 19.56 11.35 16.01
CA ASP A 262 20.34 10.56 15.03
C ASP A 262 21.82 10.36 15.42
N ALA A 263 22.44 11.39 15.98
CA ALA A 263 23.81 11.33 16.50
C ALA A 263 23.97 10.39 17.71
N ALA A 264 23.08 10.47 18.71
CA ALA A 264 23.11 9.62 19.90
C ALA A 264 22.70 8.16 19.57
N ASP A 265 21.73 8.01 18.67
CA ASP A 265 21.12 6.75 18.25
C ASP A 265 21.97 6.01 17.21
N ARG A 266 23.06 6.64 16.73
CA ARG A 266 23.93 6.16 15.65
C ARG A 266 23.16 5.82 14.38
N ILE A 267 22.17 6.64 14.05
CA ILE A 267 21.40 6.57 12.81
C ILE A 267 21.95 7.68 11.91
N PRO A 268 22.98 7.42 11.08
CA PRO A 268 23.39 8.40 10.09
C PRO A 268 22.24 8.62 9.10
N PHE A 269 22.03 9.86 8.69
CA PHE A 269 21.04 10.23 7.67
C PHE A 269 21.72 10.91 6.49
N GLU A 270 21.16 10.72 5.30
CA GLU A 270 21.60 11.32 4.04
C GLU A 270 20.32 11.63 3.24
N GLU A 271 20.16 12.89 2.82
CA GLU A 271 18.98 13.39 2.13
C GLU A 271 18.86 12.80 0.71
N ASP A 272 20.00 12.47 0.09
CA ASP A 272 20.01 11.74 -1.18
C ASP A 272 19.94 10.22 -0.93
N TRP A 273 18.72 9.67 -0.86
CA TRP A 273 18.50 8.24 -0.56
C TRP A 273 19.30 7.29 -1.46
N THR A 274 19.70 7.71 -2.67
CA THR A 274 20.54 6.90 -3.57
C THR A 274 21.94 6.65 -2.99
N LYS A 275 22.48 7.62 -2.26
CA LYS A 275 23.79 7.60 -1.57
C LYS A 275 23.72 6.96 -0.19
N MET A 276 22.55 6.99 0.46
CA MET A 276 22.31 6.44 1.79
C MET A 276 22.57 4.92 1.86
N LYS A 277 23.78 4.55 2.31
CA LYS A 277 24.28 3.18 2.46
C LYS A 277 24.74 2.97 3.90
N VAL A 278 24.18 1.96 4.57
CA VAL A 278 24.52 1.57 5.95
C VAL A 278 24.81 0.08 6.05
N LYS A 279 25.65 -0.30 7.02
CA LYS A 279 25.95 -1.71 7.30
C LYS A 279 24.81 -2.33 8.11
N LEU A 280 24.44 -3.57 7.81
CA LEU A 280 23.49 -4.34 8.62
C LEU A 280 23.86 -4.27 10.10
N GLY A 281 22.94 -3.76 10.92
CA GLY A 281 23.08 -3.72 12.38
C GLY A 281 24.08 -2.69 12.92
N SER A 282 24.49 -1.67 12.14
CA SER A 282 25.35 -0.59 12.65
C SER A 282 24.60 0.43 13.52
N SER A 283 23.32 0.66 13.25
CA SER A 283 22.50 1.63 13.99
C SER A 283 22.07 1.09 15.35
N LEU A 284 22.08 1.94 16.38
CA LEU A 284 21.79 1.58 17.77
C LEU A 284 20.32 1.86 18.16
N GLY A 285 19.73 2.92 17.64
CA GLY A 285 18.38 3.38 17.98
C GLY A 285 18.29 4.03 19.38
N GLY A 286 17.30 4.90 19.53
CA GLY A 286 17.08 5.70 20.73
C GLY A 286 16.69 4.86 21.96
N PRO A 287 16.87 5.37 23.18
CA PRO A 287 16.78 4.62 24.44
C PRO A 287 15.33 4.32 24.88
N TYR A 288 14.50 3.85 23.96
CA TYR A 288 13.10 3.49 24.17
C TYR A 288 12.70 2.26 23.35
N LEU A 289 11.64 1.58 23.81
CA LEU A 289 10.95 0.52 23.07
C LEU A 289 9.86 1.14 22.19
N GLY A 290 9.91 0.92 20.88
CA GLY A 290 8.82 1.26 19.96
C GLY A 290 7.79 0.14 19.89
N VAL A 291 6.50 0.47 19.98
CA VAL A 291 5.41 -0.49 19.91
C VAL A 291 4.31 0.01 18.98
N HIS A 292 3.94 -0.79 17.99
CA HIS A 292 2.72 -0.56 17.20
C HIS A 292 1.62 -1.54 17.64
N LEU A 293 0.58 -1.02 18.30
CA LEU A 293 -0.61 -1.77 18.72
C LEU A 293 -1.78 -1.48 17.77
N ARG A 294 -2.05 -2.38 16.81
CA ARG A 294 -3.25 -2.31 15.97
C ARG A 294 -4.43 -2.93 16.72
N ARG A 295 -5.52 -2.17 16.86
CA ARG A 295 -6.70 -2.54 17.64
C ARG A 295 -7.97 -2.59 16.79
N LYS A 296 -8.43 -1.45 16.25
CA LYS A 296 -9.85 -1.21 15.87
C LYS A 296 -10.52 -2.37 15.12
N ASP A 297 -10.16 -2.57 13.86
CA ASP A 297 -10.74 -3.60 12.96
C ASP A 297 -10.20 -5.00 13.28
N PHE A 298 -8.93 -5.08 13.67
CA PHE A 298 -8.23 -6.30 14.08
C PHE A 298 -8.90 -7.03 15.28
N ILE A 299 -9.55 -6.33 16.21
CA ILE A 299 -10.37 -6.93 17.29
C ILE A 299 -11.63 -7.63 16.77
N TRP A 300 -12.04 -7.41 15.50
CA TRP A 300 -13.19 -8.08 14.90
C TRP A 300 -12.76 -9.14 13.88
N GLY A 301 -11.75 -8.87 13.06
CA GLY A 301 -11.22 -9.82 12.08
C GLY A 301 -10.19 -10.85 12.60
N HIS A 302 -9.42 -10.51 13.64
CA HIS A 302 -8.21 -11.24 14.04
C HIS A 302 -8.10 -11.44 15.58
N ARG A 303 -9.23 -11.82 16.22
CA ARG A 303 -9.35 -11.91 17.68
C ARG A 303 -8.32 -12.78 18.39
N GLU A 304 -7.88 -13.87 17.76
CA GLU A 304 -6.98 -14.85 18.37
C GLU A 304 -5.50 -14.46 18.19
N ASP A 305 -5.20 -13.67 17.16
CA ASP A 305 -3.87 -13.18 16.81
C ASP A 305 -3.46 -11.95 17.65
N VAL A 306 -4.45 -11.14 18.07
CA VAL A 306 -4.26 -9.89 18.81
C VAL A 306 -4.25 -10.13 20.33
N PRO A 307 -3.24 -9.66 21.09
CA PRO A 307 -3.23 -9.80 22.54
C PRO A 307 -4.29 -8.92 23.24
N SER A 308 -4.71 -9.31 24.44
CA SER A 308 -5.41 -8.39 25.36
C SER A 308 -4.47 -7.25 25.80
N LEU A 309 -5.02 -6.16 26.36
CA LEU A 309 -4.20 -5.03 26.82
C LEU A 309 -3.19 -5.47 27.90
N GLU A 310 -3.62 -6.32 28.83
CA GLU A 310 -2.78 -6.90 29.89
C GLU A 310 -1.76 -7.92 29.33
N GLY A 311 -2.09 -8.58 28.23
CA GLY A 311 -1.15 -9.42 27.48
C GLY A 311 -0.06 -8.60 26.79
N ALA A 312 -0.45 -7.51 26.13
CA ALA A 312 0.46 -6.56 25.49
C ALA A 312 1.37 -5.90 26.53
N VAL A 313 0.82 -5.33 27.61
CA VAL A 313 1.59 -4.64 28.67
C VAL A 313 2.56 -5.58 29.38
N ARG A 314 2.18 -6.83 29.68
CA ARG A 314 3.13 -7.82 30.22
C ARG A 314 4.27 -8.11 29.25
N ARG A 315 4.01 -8.17 27.95
CA ARG A 315 5.07 -8.37 26.95
C ARG A 315 5.96 -7.13 26.77
N ILE A 316 5.39 -5.93 26.83
CA ILE A 316 6.09 -4.65 26.81
C ILE A 316 7.07 -4.56 27.99
N ARG A 317 6.60 -4.72 29.23
CA ARG A 317 7.47 -4.70 30.42
C ARG A 317 8.53 -5.81 30.42
N SER A 318 8.20 -7.00 29.91
CA SER A 318 9.18 -8.06 29.68
C SER A 318 10.31 -7.61 28.75
N LEU A 319 10.00 -6.96 27.63
CA LEU A 319 11.01 -6.47 26.68
C LEU A 319 11.82 -5.30 27.25
N MET A 320 11.16 -4.35 27.91
CA MET A 320 11.81 -3.22 28.59
C MET A 320 12.85 -3.71 29.61
N LYS A 321 12.49 -4.70 30.44
CA LYS A 321 13.41 -5.32 31.40
C LYS A 321 14.54 -6.10 30.72
N THR A 322 14.25 -6.89 29.68
CA THR A 322 15.29 -7.67 28.95
C THR A 322 16.32 -6.77 28.26
N HIS A 323 15.92 -5.58 27.82
CA HIS A 323 16.75 -4.71 26.99
C HIS A 323 17.18 -3.39 27.67
N GLN A 324 16.87 -3.23 28.96
CA GLN A 324 17.26 -2.07 29.78
C GLN A 324 16.77 -0.75 29.17
N LEU A 325 15.45 -0.66 28.96
CA LEU A 325 14.77 0.49 28.36
C LEU A 325 13.70 1.02 29.32
N ASP A 326 13.86 2.24 29.81
CA ASP A 326 12.95 2.86 30.79
C ASP A 326 11.70 3.50 30.14
N LYS A 327 11.77 3.81 28.83
CA LYS A 327 10.68 4.45 28.07
C LYS A 327 10.11 3.51 27.01
N VAL A 328 8.80 3.65 26.74
CA VAL A 328 8.12 2.96 25.65
C VAL A 328 7.26 3.93 24.85
N PHE A 329 7.47 4.00 23.54
CA PHE A 329 6.62 4.75 22.60
C PHE A 329 5.54 3.82 22.04
N VAL A 330 4.27 4.26 22.05
CA VAL A 330 3.13 3.45 21.61
C VAL A 330 2.34 4.13 20.48
N ALA A 331 2.65 3.76 19.25
CA ALA A 331 1.80 4.00 18.09
C ALA A 331 0.56 3.11 18.16
N THR A 332 -0.64 3.68 18.11
CA THR A 332 -1.88 2.89 18.18
C THR A 332 -3.11 3.65 17.69
N ASP A 333 -4.03 2.89 17.09
CA ASP A 333 -5.35 3.34 16.69
C ASP A 333 -6.45 3.04 17.73
N ALA A 334 -6.08 2.58 18.93
CA ALA A 334 -7.00 2.26 20.03
C ALA A 334 -8.05 3.37 20.29
N ALA A 335 -9.28 2.97 20.65
CA ALA A 335 -10.32 3.93 21.06
C ALA A 335 -10.00 4.53 22.45
N ARG A 336 -10.52 5.73 22.75
CA ARG A 336 -10.24 6.46 24.02
C ARG A 336 -10.36 5.59 25.28
N LYS A 337 -11.40 4.75 25.38
CA LYS A 337 -11.59 3.83 26.52
C LYS A 337 -10.49 2.74 26.63
N GLU A 338 -9.96 2.25 25.50
CA GLU A 338 -8.80 1.33 25.51
C GLU A 338 -7.51 2.08 25.82
N LEU A 339 -7.32 3.30 25.29
CA LEU A 339 -6.18 4.17 25.61
C LEU A 339 -6.11 4.46 27.11
N ASP A 340 -7.23 4.84 27.74
CA ASP A 340 -7.31 5.13 29.17
C ASP A 340 -7.06 3.87 30.04
N GLY A 341 -7.44 2.69 29.53
CA GLY A 341 -7.05 1.41 30.13
C GLY A 341 -5.54 1.15 30.01
N LEU A 342 -4.97 1.38 28.83
CA LEU A 342 -3.55 1.22 28.55
C LEU A 342 -2.69 2.18 29.39
N ARG A 343 -3.10 3.46 29.52
CA ARG A 343 -2.46 4.46 30.40
C ARG A 343 -2.33 3.98 31.85
N ARG A 344 -3.39 3.36 32.38
CA ARG A 344 -3.42 2.84 33.77
C ARG A 344 -2.53 1.60 33.94
N LEU A 345 -2.50 0.73 32.93
CA LEU A 345 -1.68 -0.49 32.95
C LEU A 345 -0.19 -0.20 32.72
N LEU A 346 0.12 0.81 31.91
CA LEU A 346 1.47 1.19 31.45
C LEU A 346 1.69 2.72 31.56
N PRO A 347 1.78 3.30 32.78
CA PRO A 347 1.99 4.75 32.96
C PRO A 347 3.31 5.28 32.37
N GLU A 348 4.29 4.40 32.16
CA GLU A 348 5.58 4.70 31.51
C GLU A 348 5.50 4.90 29.98
N MET A 349 4.30 4.84 29.39
CA MET A 349 4.11 5.01 27.94
C MET A 349 4.11 6.47 27.49
N VAL A 350 4.77 6.70 26.36
CA VAL A 350 4.82 7.94 25.61
C VAL A 350 4.09 7.73 24.28
N ARG A 351 3.36 8.74 23.79
CA ARG A 351 2.61 8.69 22.53
C ARG A 351 2.60 10.07 21.88
N PHE A 352 2.61 10.13 20.55
CA PHE A 352 2.36 11.38 19.84
C PHE A 352 0.85 11.67 19.86
N GLU A 353 0.47 12.78 20.47
CA GLU A 353 -0.92 13.20 20.59
C GLU A 353 -1.01 14.64 20.05
N PRO A 354 -1.36 14.81 18.76
CA PRO A 354 -1.36 16.12 18.12
C PRO A 354 -2.42 17.02 18.73
N THR A 355 -2.13 18.32 18.74
CA THR A 355 -3.12 19.39 18.89
C THR A 355 -4.11 19.39 17.72
N TRP A 356 -5.19 20.18 17.82
CA TRP A 356 -6.20 20.22 16.75
C TRP A 356 -5.62 20.88 15.48
N GLU A 357 -4.77 21.88 15.68
CA GLU A 357 -3.99 22.61 14.68
C GLU A 357 -2.98 21.70 13.98
N GLU A 358 -2.24 20.86 14.71
CA GLU A 358 -1.34 19.85 14.11
C GLU A 358 -2.12 18.76 13.36
N LEU A 359 -3.31 18.38 13.84
CA LEU A 359 -4.16 17.39 13.17
C LEU A 359 -4.78 17.97 11.89
N GLU A 360 -5.16 19.25 11.89
CA GLU A 360 -5.60 19.95 10.68
C GLU A 360 -4.46 20.15 9.69
N LEU A 361 -3.23 20.44 10.16
CA LEU A 361 -2.06 20.61 9.29
C LEU A 361 -1.58 19.29 8.68
N TYR A 362 -1.28 18.28 9.51
CA TYR A 362 -0.66 17.02 9.06
C TYR A 362 -1.66 15.96 8.58
N LYS A 363 -2.97 16.14 8.86
CA LYS A 363 -4.04 15.17 8.58
C LYS A 363 -3.83 13.81 9.29
N ASP A 364 -4.81 12.90 9.20
CA ASP A 364 -4.68 11.55 9.78
C ASP A 364 -3.51 10.75 9.14
N GLY A 365 -3.14 11.09 7.89
CA GLY A 365 -1.99 10.50 7.18
C GLY A 365 -0.63 10.91 7.75
N GLY A 366 -0.41 12.21 7.99
CA GLY A 366 0.85 12.73 8.53
C GLY A 366 1.07 12.34 9.99
N VAL A 367 0.01 12.35 10.81
CA VAL A 367 0.05 11.82 12.19
C VAL A 367 0.47 10.34 12.18
N ALA A 368 -0.08 9.53 11.27
CA ALA A 368 0.31 8.13 11.11
C ALA A 368 1.74 7.94 10.56
N ILE A 369 2.33 8.95 9.92
CA ILE A 369 3.74 8.99 9.51
C ILE A 369 4.64 9.36 10.69
N VAL A 370 4.27 10.32 11.55
CA VAL A 370 5.02 10.63 12.78
C VAL A 370 5.08 9.39 13.69
N ASP A 371 3.95 8.72 13.90
CA ASP A 371 3.88 7.43 14.63
C ASP A 371 4.84 6.38 14.03
N GLN A 372 4.91 6.26 12.71
CA GLN A 372 5.84 5.35 12.02
C GLN A 372 7.32 5.76 12.15
N TRP A 373 7.61 7.05 12.04
CA TRP A 373 8.97 7.60 12.12
C TRP A 373 9.54 7.43 13.53
N VAL A 374 8.77 7.78 14.56
CA VAL A 374 9.18 7.58 15.96
C VAL A 374 9.27 6.07 16.29
N CYS A 375 8.40 5.22 15.75
CA CYS A 375 8.58 3.76 15.87
C CYS A 375 9.85 3.24 15.19
N ALA A 376 10.28 3.81 14.05
CA ALA A 376 11.42 3.34 13.28
C ALA A 376 12.78 3.63 13.94
N HIS A 377 12.89 4.70 14.74
CA HIS A 377 14.14 5.13 15.39
C HIS A 377 14.34 4.51 16.79
N ALA A 378 13.40 3.69 17.28
CA ALA A 378 13.52 2.97 18.54
C ALA A 378 14.66 1.93 18.50
N ARG A 379 15.40 1.75 19.60
CA ARG A 379 16.37 0.65 19.74
C ARG A 379 15.77 -0.73 19.49
N ILE A 380 14.48 -0.89 19.81
CA ILE A 380 13.70 -2.09 19.51
C ILE A 380 12.30 -1.67 19.06
N LEU A 381 11.84 -2.19 17.94
CA LEU A 381 10.44 -2.08 17.49
C LEU A 381 9.73 -3.43 17.63
N ARG A 382 8.48 -3.44 18.11
CA ARG A 382 7.58 -4.60 18.06
C ARG A 382 6.18 -4.20 17.58
N HIS A 383 5.63 -5.00 16.67
CA HIS A 383 4.22 -4.95 16.33
C HIS A 383 3.46 -6.04 17.11
N ALA A 384 2.37 -5.70 17.78
CA ALA A 384 1.54 -6.65 18.52
C ALA A 384 0.21 -6.93 17.80
N GLY A 385 0.32 -7.42 16.56
CA GLY A 385 -0.82 -7.81 15.73
C GLY A 385 -0.93 -9.31 15.43
N CYS A 386 0.10 -10.11 15.77
CA CYS A 386 0.09 -11.56 15.51
C CYS A 386 0.72 -12.36 16.66
N ARG A 387 -0.01 -13.36 17.16
CA ARG A 387 0.57 -14.58 17.71
C ARG A 387 0.94 -15.49 16.54
N GLY A 388 2.11 -16.12 16.59
CA GLY A 388 2.34 -17.33 15.79
C GLY A 388 1.60 -18.50 16.45
N VAL A 389 0.38 -18.81 16.00
CA VAL A 389 -0.42 -19.90 16.58
C VAL A 389 0.04 -21.25 16.03
N CYS A 390 1.15 -21.76 16.58
CA CYS A 390 1.54 -23.16 16.43
C CYS A 390 0.63 -24.04 17.31
N GLY A 391 -0.59 -24.34 16.85
CA GLY A 391 -1.49 -25.28 17.50
C GLY A 391 -2.97 -25.08 17.14
N LEU A 392 -3.51 -25.95 16.29
CA LEU A 392 -4.96 -26.02 16.05
C LEU A 392 -5.67 -26.64 17.27
N PRO A 393 -6.76 -26.05 17.77
CA PRO A 393 -7.59 -26.68 18.79
C PRO A 393 -8.43 -27.82 18.15
N GLY A 394 -8.38 -29.03 18.71
CA GLY A 394 -9.36 -30.08 18.37
C GLY A 394 -8.90 -31.53 18.33
N ARG A 395 -7.59 -31.84 18.33
CA ARG A 395 -7.10 -33.24 18.40
C ARG A 395 -6.02 -33.44 19.45
N ARG A 396 -6.31 -34.28 20.46
CA ARG A 396 -5.28 -34.85 21.34
C ARG A 396 -4.58 -35.99 20.61
N VAL A 397 -3.47 -35.70 19.94
CA VAL A 397 -2.47 -36.71 19.57
C VAL A 397 -1.29 -36.51 20.52
N PRO A 398 -0.85 -37.53 21.29
CA PRO A 398 0.33 -37.38 22.14
C PRO A 398 1.59 -37.28 21.28
N CYS A 399 2.36 -36.20 21.43
CA CYS A 399 3.64 -36.05 20.73
C CYS A 399 4.70 -36.95 21.37
N PRO A 400 5.30 -37.91 20.64
CA PRO A 400 6.51 -38.57 21.07
C PRO A 400 7.72 -37.65 20.79
N VAL A 401 8.51 -37.36 21.83
CA VAL A 401 9.76 -36.56 21.81
C VAL A 401 9.58 -35.05 21.51
N PRO A 402 10.12 -34.15 22.36
CA PRO A 402 10.14 -32.72 22.06
C PRO A 402 11.33 -32.36 21.13
N GLY A 403 11.07 -31.71 19.98
CA GLY A 403 12.16 -31.20 19.12
C GLY A 403 11.76 -30.57 17.79
N ASP A 404 10.75 -31.09 17.09
CA ASP A 404 10.37 -30.59 15.74
C ASP A 404 9.23 -29.55 15.79
N THR A 405 9.35 -28.52 14.94
CA THR A 405 8.37 -27.43 14.75
C THR A 405 8.28 -26.98 13.28
N SER A 406 8.41 -27.91 12.33
CA SER A 406 8.23 -27.66 10.88
C SER A 406 6.77 -27.39 10.48
N CYS A 407 6.24 -26.20 10.80
CA CYS A 407 4.92 -25.76 10.37
C CYS A 407 4.99 -24.85 9.13
N ARG A 408 4.56 -25.36 7.97
CA ARG A 408 4.39 -24.58 6.72
C ARG A 408 2.91 -24.25 6.48
N LEU A 409 2.52 -22.98 6.58
CA LEU A 409 1.45 -22.35 5.77
C LEU A 409 1.38 -20.82 6.00
N SER A 410 0.66 -20.11 5.11
CA SER A 410 0.10 -18.75 5.27
C SER A 410 0.98 -17.60 5.83
N ARG A 411 2.24 -17.46 5.37
CA ARG A 411 3.11 -16.28 5.67
C ARG A 411 2.65 -14.91 5.09
N GLY A 412 1.49 -14.82 4.45
CA GLY A 412 1.10 -13.67 3.60
C GLY A 412 0.59 -12.41 4.31
N VAL A 413 0.12 -12.50 5.57
CA VAL A 413 -0.60 -11.39 6.23
C VAL A 413 0.33 -10.34 6.84
N PHE A 414 1.54 -10.74 7.26
CA PHE A 414 2.41 -9.97 8.17
C PHE A 414 2.92 -8.62 7.61
N TYR A 415 2.97 -8.45 6.30
CA TYR A 415 3.70 -7.35 5.64
C TYR A 415 2.84 -6.11 5.30
N ARG A 416 1.51 -6.21 5.32
CA ARG A 416 0.61 -5.17 4.74
C ARG A 416 0.43 -3.89 5.56
N HIS A 417 0.68 -3.90 6.87
CA HIS A 417 0.00 -2.94 7.77
C HIS A 417 0.79 -1.70 8.21
N PHE A 418 2.11 -1.63 8.02
CA PHE A 418 2.93 -0.48 8.48
C PHE A 418 3.76 0.20 7.39
N GLY A 419 3.88 -0.38 6.18
CA GLY A 419 4.78 0.13 5.13
C GLY A 419 6.28 0.06 5.46
N LEU A 420 6.66 -0.19 6.72
CA LEU A 420 7.96 -0.77 7.07
C LEU A 420 7.90 -2.27 6.86
N HIS A 421 8.53 -2.72 5.77
CA HIS A 421 8.72 -4.13 5.45
C HIS A 421 9.85 -4.72 6.30
N VAL A 422 9.53 -5.03 7.56
CA VAL A 422 10.47 -5.61 8.53
C VAL A 422 10.73 -7.07 8.17
N LEU A 423 11.89 -7.34 7.55
CA LEU A 423 12.35 -8.70 7.27
C LEU A 423 12.77 -9.42 8.57
N LEU A 424 11.86 -10.22 9.13
CA LEU A 424 12.22 -11.23 10.13
C LEU A 424 12.93 -12.41 9.44
N SER A 425 14.26 -12.34 9.36
CA SER A 425 15.06 -13.45 8.83
C SER A 425 15.04 -14.67 9.77
N ASN A 426 15.10 -15.86 9.18
CA ASN A 426 15.05 -17.12 9.91
C ASN A 426 16.43 -17.44 10.50
N SER A 427 16.51 -17.99 11.72
CA SER A 427 17.77 -18.12 12.47
C SER A 427 18.66 -19.31 12.05
N ARG A 428 18.91 -19.48 10.75
CA ARG A 428 19.91 -20.39 10.19
C ARG A 428 20.65 -19.73 9.02
N GLY A 429 21.87 -19.25 9.29
CA GLY A 429 22.80 -18.76 8.28
C GLY A 429 23.68 -19.89 7.76
N GLU A 430 23.14 -20.74 6.89
CA GLU A 430 23.89 -21.80 6.21
C GLU A 430 24.18 -21.38 4.75
N ARG A 431 25.41 -21.57 4.29
CA ARG A 431 25.82 -21.22 2.92
C ARG A 431 25.48 -22.36 1.98
N ASN A 432 24.91 -22.04 0.82
CA ASN A 432 24.76 -23.00 -0.26
C ASN A 432 26.11 -23.18 -0.98
N PRO A 433 26.75 -24.37 -1.03
CA PRO A 433 28.14 -24.51 -1.51
C PRO A 433 28.40 -24.22 -2.99
N GLY A 434 27.37 -23.93 -3.80
CA GLY A 434 27.46 -23.76 -5.25
C GLY A 434 27.45 -22.32 -5.77
N VAL A 435 27.54 -21.30 -4.91
CA VAL A 435 27.46 -19.88 -5.32
C VAL A 435 28.81 -19.19 -5.09
N GLY A 436 29.38 -18.63 -6.18
CA GLY A 436 30.59 -17.79 -6.13
C GLY A 436 30.35 -16.46 -5.40
N PRO A 437 31.39 -15.61 -5.24
CA PRO A 437 31.28 -14.38 -4.46
C PRO A 437 30.29 -13.38 -5.09
N GLN A 438 29.08 -13.34 -4.54
CA GLN A 438 28.17 -12.21 -4.66
C GLN A 438 28.37 -11.28 -3.45
N ASP A 439 29.23 -10.29 -3.64
CA ASP A 439 29.06 -9.00 -2.98
C ASP A 439 27.73 -8.34 -3.46
N ASP A 440 27.35 -7.21 -2.85
CA ASP A 440 26.12 -6.43 -3.14
C ASP A 440 24.76 -7.04 -2.74
N LEU A 441 24.71 -7.84 -1.66
CA LEU A 441 23.49 -8.00 -0.85
C LEU A 441 23.53 -7.08 0.39
N GLN A 442 22.92 -5.89 0.31
CA GLN A 442 22.81 -4.94 1.43
C GLN A 442 21.55 -5.20 2.30
N PRO A 443 21.69 -5.59 3.59
CA PRO A 443 20.55 -5.95 4.45
C PRO A 443 20.24 -4.92 5.55
N VAL A 444 18.98 -4.89 6.00
CA VAL A 444 18.43 -3.91 6.96
C VAL A 444 18.46 -4.42 8.42
N LEU A 445 19.01 -3.59 9.32
CA LEU A 445 18.87 -3.56 10.79
C LEU A 445 18.52 -4.86 11.58
N TRP A 446 19.51 -5.50 12.22
CA TRP A 446 19.39 -5.97 13.62
C TRP A 446 20.75 -6.23 14.30
N GLY A 447 20.78 -6.27 15.65
CA GLY A 447 21.96 -6.51 16.49
C GLY A 447 22.18 -7.97 16.95
N ARG A 448 23.28 -8.24 17.65
CA ARG A 448 23.71 -9.58 18.10
C ARG A 448 23.01 -10.09 19.38
N GLY A 449 22.94 -11.41 19.48
CA GLY A 449 22.78 -12.21 20.70
C GLY A 449 23.52 -13.54 20.53
N GLU A 450 23.99 -14.16 21.61
CA GLU A 450 24.92 -15.29 21.56
C GLU A 450 24.21 -16.67 21.54
N GLY A 451 24.93 -17.75 21.22
CA GLY A 451 24.33 -19.07 20.95
C GLY A 451 25.10 -20.27 21.50
N VAL A 452 24.54 -21.47 21.33
CA VAL A 452 25.13 -22.75 21.81
C VAL A 452 24.98 -23.87 20.76
N ARG A 453 26.11 -24.54 20.51
CA ARG A 453 26.41 -25.89 19.97
C ARG A 453 25.34 -26.71 19.20
N ALA A 454 25.79 -27.37 18.14
CA ALA A 454 25.02 -28.27 17.27
C ALA A 454 25.10 -29.76 17.68
N ALA A 455 24.27 -30.58 17.03
CA ALA A 455 24.43 -32.03 16.91
C ALA A 455 24.09 -32.46 15.47
N HIS A 456 24.86 -33.39 14.90
CA HIS A 456 24.65 -33.94 13.55
C HIS A 456 23.71 -35.16 13.56
N ALA A 457 22.94 -35.31 12.48
CA ALA A 457 22.44 -36.60 12.00
C ALA A 457 22.39 -36.56 10.45
N LEU A 458 22.65 -37.70 9.80
CA LEU A 458 22.58 -37.90 8.34
C LEU A 458 21.09 -38.05 7.92
N GLU A 459 20.67 -37.85 6.66
CA GLU A 459 21.05 -38.63 5.46
C GLU A 459 20.88 -37.87 4.13
N ASP A 460 21.59 -38.36 3.11
CA ASP A 460 21.68 -37.79 1.77
C ASP A 460 20.53 -38.16 0.83
N ARG A 461 20.23 -37.27 -0.12
CA ARG A 461 20.32 -37.60 -1.56
C ARG A 461 20.34 -36.37 -2.46
N VAL A 462 21.52 -36.08 -3.00
CA VAL A 462 21.72 -35.11 -4.09
C VAL A 462 21.41 -35.76 -5.43
N LEU A 463 20.62 -35.10 -6.29
CA LEU A 463 20.68 -35.27 -7.74
C LEU A 463 20.59 -33.89 -8.43
N SER A 464 21.76 -33.35 -8.76
CA SER A 464 21.90 -32.15 -9.60
C SER A 464 21.93 -32.53 -11.08
N ARG A 465 21.52 -31.64 -11.97
CA ARG A 465 21.87 -31.70 -13.41
C ARG A 465 22.40 -30.34 -13.89
N PRO A 466 23.53 -30.29 -14.63
CA PRO A 466 24.15 -29.05 -15.08
C PRO A 466 23.54 -28.54 -16.39
N ALA A 467 23.91 -27.30 -16.77
CA ALA A 467 23.58 -26.69 -18.06
C ALA A 467 24.82 -26.61 -18.97
N GLY A 468 24.62 -26.70 -20.28
CA GLY A 468 25.66 -26.56 -21.30
C GLY A 468 25.16 -26.92 -22.71
N ALA A 469 25.37 -26.03 -23.68
CA ALA A 469 25.05 -26.20 -25.11
C ALA A 469 26.35 -26.59 -25.89
N PRO A 470 26.43 -26.68 -27.25
CA PRO A 470 25.46 -26.27 -28.29
C PRO A 470 25.36 -27.17 -29.57
N HIS A 471 24.68 -26.62 -30.60
CA HIS A 471 24.78 -26.87 -32.07
C HIS A 471 23.90 -27.90 -32.83
N ALA A 472 23.44 -27.40 -34.00
CA ALA A 472 23.31 -28.05 -35.32
C ALA A 472 22.22 -29.11 -35.62
N GLY A 473 21.04 -28.59 -36.00
CA GLY A 473 20.22 -28.89 -37.19
C GLY A 473 20.32 -30.19 -38.01
N SER A 474 19.14 -30.71 -38.38
CA SER A 474 18.87 -31.54 -39.57
C SER A 474 17.43 -31.34 -40.07
N GLN A 475 17.05 -31.95 -41.21
CA GLN A 475 15.94 -31.53 -42.08
C GLN A 475 14.58 -32.26 -41.87
N LEU A 476 13.55 -31.67 -42.49
CA LEU A 476 12.17 -32.15 -42.85
C LEU A 476 12.15 -33.56 -43.52
N PRO A 477 10.99 -34.26 -43.79
CA PRO A 477 9.66 -33.68 -44.15
C PRO A 477 8.29 -34.44 -43.90
N LEU A 478 7.19 -33.68 -44.06
CA LEU A 478 5.87 -33.95 -44.73
C LEU A 478 4.86 -35.10 -44.40
N GLY A 479 3.55 -34.74 -44.50
CA GLY A 479 2.32 -35.58 -44.60
C GLY A 479 1.19 -35.09 -43.66
N GLN A 480 0.03 -34.50 -44.04
CA GLN A 480 -1.10 -34.85 -44.95
C GLN A 480 -1.87 -36.13 -44.51
N VAL A 481 -3.22 -36.26 -44.47
CA VAL A 481 -4.42 -35.61 -45.11
C VAL A 481 -5.61 -35.47 -44.09
N ALA A 482 -6.82 -34.98 -44.47
CA ALA A 482 -7.99 -34.67 -43.60
C ALA A 482 -9.31 -35.50 -43.88
N PRO A 483 -10.36 -35.46 -43.00
CA PRO A 483 -11.54 -36.36 -43.04
C PRO A 483 -12.98 -35.72 -43.09
N PRO A 484 -14.02 -36.46 -43.56
CA PRO A 484 -15.44 -36.10 -43.31
C PRO A 484 -16.47 -37.28 -43.06
N GLY A 485 -17.50 -37.04 -42.22
CA GLY A 485 -18.83 -37.72 -42.22
C GLY A 485 -19.09 -38.91 -41.28
N GLN A 486 -20.32 -39.32 -40.90
CA GLN A 486 -21.71 -38.77 -40.93
C GLN A 486 -22.60 -39.49 -39.86
N GLY A 487 -23.82 -39.01 -39.56
CA GLY A 487 -24.86 -39.65 -38.68
C GLY A 487 -26.29 -39.49 -39.27
N PRO A 488 -27.44 -39.43 -38.53
CA PRO A 488 -27.76 -39.71 -37.11
C PRO A 488 -28.73 -40.95 -36.97
N PRO A 489 -30.09 -40.92 -36.74
CA PRO A 489 -30.97 -40.29 -35.72
C PRO A 489 -32.02 -41.23 -35.01
N GLY A 490 -32.76 -40.73 -33.99
CA GLY A 490 -34.06 -41.29 -33.49
C GLY A 490 -34.09 -41.77 -32.01
N TRP A 491 -35.18 -41.71 -31.21
CA TRP A 491 -36.63 -41.45 -31.38
C TRP A 491 -37.22 -40.57 -30.22
N ALA A 492 -38.50 -40.16 -30.31
CA ALA A 492 -39.29 -39.40 -29.29
C ALA A 492 -40.35 -40.31 -28.58
N ALA A 493 -41.22 -39.94 -27.62
CA ALA A 493 -41.69 -38.65 -27.04
C ALA A 493 -41.95 -38.77 -25.49
N GLY A 494 -42.85 -38.10 -24.75
CA GLY A 494 -44.04 -37.25 -25.04
C GLY A 494 -44.68 -36.55 -23.79
N CYS A 495 -46.01 -36.44 -23.70
CA CYS A 495 -46.85 -35.65 -22.73
C CYS A 495 -48.27 -36.32 -22.58
N PRO A 496 -49.29 -35.89 -21.77
CA PRO A 496 -49.60 -34.55 -21.21
C PRO A 496 -50.25 -34.50 -19.77
N LEU A 497 -51.08 -33.46 -19.48
CA LEU A 497 -51.54 -32.92 -18.17
C LEU A 497 -52.96 -33.28 -17.69
N SER A 498 -53.18 -33.28 -16.36
CA SER A 498 -54.48 -33.15 -15.63
C SER A 498 -54.27 -32.99 -14.10
N GLY A 499 -55.12 -32.39 -13.25
CA GLY A 499 -56.32 -31.55 -13.47
C GLY A 499 -57.20 -31.32 -12.20
N LEU A 500 -57.64 -30.06 -11.97
CA LEU A 500 -58.75 -29.59 -11.08
C LEU A 500 -58.69 -29.71 -9.52
N ARG A 501 -59.57 -28.92 -8.87
CA ARG A 501 -59.88 -28.71 -7.41
C ARG A 501 -61.33 -29.22 -7.12
N PRO A 502 -61.96 -29.16 -5.90
CA PRO A 502 -61.58 -28.48 -4.63
C PRO A 502 -61.80 -29.30 -3.31
N GLY A 503 -61.53 -28.70 -2.14
CA GLY A 503 -61.97 -29.23 -0.83
C GLY A 503 -61.47 -28.46 0.41
N SER A 504 -62.36 -28.17 1.37
CA SER A 504 -62.15 -27.54 2.71
C SER A 504 -63.47 -27.70 3.51
N PRO A 505 -63.55 -27.55 4.86
CA PRO A 505 -62.60 -26.91 5.78
C PRO A 505 -62.30 -27.66 7.11
N ALA A 506 -61.34 -27.14 7.89
CA ALA A 506 -61.35 -27.14 9.36
C ALA A 506 -60.31 -26.13 9.92
N GLU A 507 -60.65 -25.40 10.99
CA GLU A 507 -59.76 -24.54 11.80
C GLU A 507 -59.90 -25.00 13.27
N PRO A 508 -58.90 -24.79 14.15
CA PRO A 508 -58.93 -23.55 14.94
C PRO A 508 -57.56 -22.92 15.29
N ARG A 509 -57.57 -21.58 15.28
CA ARG A 509 -56.90 -20.57 16.14
C ARG A 509 -56.00 -21.08 17.29
N CYS A 510 -54.88 -20.43 17.63
CA CYS A 510 -54.88 -19.06 18.18
C CYS A 510 -53.55 -18.26 18.12
N VAL A 511 -53.70 -17.00 17.69
CA VAL A 511 -53.21 -15.73 18.32
C VAL A 511 -51.70 -15.48 18.53
N CYS A 512 -51.23 -14.39 17.91
CA CYS A 512 -50.09 -13.58 18.36
C CYS A 512 -50.57 -12.20 18.86
N PRO A 513 -49.85 -11.51 19.77
CA PRO A 513 -49.96 -10.06 19.98
C PRO A 513 -48.87 -9.29 19.19
N ALA A 514 -49.11 -8.02 18.87
CA ALA A 514 -48.18 -7.18 18.11
C ALA A 514 -48.14 -5.73 18.64
N PHE A 515 -46.95 -5.10 18.56
CA PHE A 515 -46.60 -3.67 18.39
C PHE A 515 -47.43 -2.54 19.09
N PRO A 516 -46.76 -1.47 19.58
CA PRO A 516 -46.58 -0.30 18.69
C PRO A 516 -45.30 0.55 18.83
N ARG A 517 -44.98 1.25 17.73
CA ARG A 517 -44.43 2.62 17.62
C ARG A 517 -45.55 3.48 16.94
N PRO A 518 -45.45 4.82 16.73
CA PRO A 518 -44.39 5.79 17.03
C PRO A 518 -44.89 7.09 17.73
N THR A 519 -44.02 8.10 17.89
CA THR A 519 -44.34 9.54 17.67
C THR A 519 -43.06 10.39 17.63
N CYS A 520 -43.14 11.60 17.06
CA CYS A 520 -42.07 12.62 16.97
C CYS A 520 -42.68 14.03 17.01
N LEU A 521 -41.82 15.06 17.14
CA LEU A 521 -42.12 16.51 17.12
C LEU A 521 -42.83 17.02 18.41
N PRO A 522 -42.84 18.35 18.72
CA PRO A 522 -42.52 19.52 17.89
C PRO A 522 -41.12 19.57 17.25
#